data_AF-A0A1B6L9B7-F1
#
_entry.id   AF-A0A1B6L9B7-F1
#
_cell.length_a   1.000
_cell.length_b   1.000
_cell.length_c   1.000
_cell.angle_alpha   90.00
_cell.angle_beta   90.00
_cell.angle_gamma   90.00
#
_symmetry.space_group_name_H-M   'P 1'
#
loop_
_entity.id
_entity.type
_entity.pdbx_description
1 polymer ?
#
loop_
_entity_poly.entity_id
_entity_poly.type
_entity_poly.pdbx_seq_one_letter_code
_entity_poly.pdbx_strand_id
1 'polypeptide(L)'
;RIGKVVLTNGKLSLKKKFKKVECMKCNRGLHPLDVNIHKKYHCGKEKEKHKWILGNNGKARCLKCKRLMNSTSIEFHVKFLCGKIVPSMQCFYCPKIWSDFKSTIMHMGKAHNKSHYYEDLMSILPEAKDIASVPRSTSQASSKPEVIKHPFIYQPPIKKRRVSGKRKPLNSPDCLRFPTGEDFYACFYCGKRYKAGFKTLEHMLDIHNKQHHLYDLLQSKMQGSSK
;
A
#
# COMPACT_ATOMS: atom_id res chain seq x y z
N ARG A 1 21.45 28.45 -1.09
CA ARG A 1 20.17 29.20 -1.23
C ARG A 1 19.47 29.25 0.12
N ILE A 2 19.48 30.41 0.76
CA ILE A 2 18.98 30.66 2.11
C ILE A 2 17.44 30.64 2.08
N GLY A 3 16.81 29.84 2.94
CA GLY A 3 15.35 29.72 3.02
C GLY A 3 14.72 30.95 3.68
N LYS A 4 13.56 31.38 3.19
CA LYS A 4 12.76 32.47 3.80
C LYS A 4 12.07 31.91 5.04
N VAL A 5 12.38 32.47 6.21
CA VAL A 5 11.71 32.13 7.48
C VAL A 5 10.44 32.97 7.59
N VAL A 6 9.29 32.32 7.78
CA VAL A 6 8.01 33.00 8.05
C VAL A 6 7.58 32.58 9.45
N LEU A 7 7.50 33.55 10.35
CA LEU A 7 7.03 33.35 11.73
C LEU A 7 5.50 33.41 11.74
N THR A 8 4.85 32.30 12.06
CA THR A 8 3.44 32.26 12.44
C THR A 8 3.31 31.40 13.69
N ASN A 9 2.90 31.99 14.81
CA ASN A 9 2.51 31.32 16.06
C ASN A 9 3.56 30.40 16.71
N GLY A 10 4.77 30.90 16.97
CA GLY A 10 5.73 30.28 17.92
C GLY A 10 6.30 28.89 17.54
N LYS A 11 5.89 28.29 16.42
CA LYS A 11 6.49 27.08 15.87
C LYS A 11 7.23 27.40 14.57
N LEU A 12 8.56 27.41 14.63
CA LEU A 12 9.45 27.46 13.47
C LEU A 12 9.25 26.21 12.60
N SER A 13 8.24 26.19 11.72
CA SER A 13 8.15 25.17 10.67
C SER A 13 9.05 25.60 9.51
N LEU A 14 10.24 25.02 9.39
CA LEU A 14 11.04 25.10 8.18
C LEU A 14 10.26 24.44 7.04
N LYS A 15 9.59 25.24 6.20
CA LYS A 15 8.97 24.75 4.97
C LYS A 15 10.08 24.31 4.02
N LYS A 16 10.49 23.05 4.11
CA LYS A 16 11.47 22.44 3.21
C LYS A 16 10.91 22.57 1.78
N LYS A 17 11.52 23.43 0.96
CA LYS A 17 11.16 23.57 -0.46
C LYS A 17 11.55 22.27 -1.17
N PHE A 18 10.58 21.46 -1.54
CA PHE A 18 10.82 20.27 -2.35
C PHE A 18 11.14 20.70 -3.79
N LYS A 19 12.16 20.08 -4.41
CA LYS A 19 12.42 20.24 -5.83
C LYS A 19 11.26 19.60 -6.59
N LYS A 20 10.59 20.37 -7.46
CA LYS A 20 9.54 19.85 -8.33
C LYS A 20 10.16 18.84 -9.31
N VAL A 21 9.38 17.83 -9.67
CA VAL A 21 9.74 16.81 -10.66
C VAL A 21 8.90 17.06 -11.90
N GLU A 22 9.55 17.10 -13.07
CA GLU A 22 8.86 17.32 -14.34
C GLU A 22 8.29 16.01 -14.88
N CYS A 23 7.06 16.06 -15.40
CA CYS A 23 6.47 14.93 -16.08
C CYS A 23 7.04 14.82 -17.49
N MET A 24 7.72 13.73 -17.82
CA MET A 24 8.34 13.51 -19.15
C MET A 24 7.36 13.59 -20.33
N LYS A 25 6.06 13.38 -20.10
CA LYS A 25 5.04 13.35 -21.16
C LYS A 25 4.44 14.73 -21.45
N CYS A 26 4.33 15.61 -20.44
CA CYS A 26 3.67 16.91 -20.59
C CYS A 26 4.48 18.10 -20.07
N ASN A 27 5.72 17.85 -19.62
CA ASN A 27 6.67 18.82 -19.08
C ASN A 27 6.16 19.69 -17.90
N ARG A 28 5.06 19.27 -17.26
CA ARG A 28 4.51 19.96 -16.09
C ARG A 28 5.36 19.67 -14.85
N GLY A 29 5.77 20.72 -14.13
CA GLY A 29 6.45 20.62 -12.84
C GLY A 29 5.49 20.25 -11.71
N LEU A 30 5.66 19.06 -11.14
CA LEU A 30 4.77 18.46 -10.14
C LEU A 30 5.48 18.27 -8.80
N HIS A 31 4.68 18.15 -7.74
CA HIS A 31 5.19 17.67 -6.46
C HIS A 31 5.58 16.18 -6.60
N PRO A 32 6.69 15.70 -6.02
CA PRO A 32 7.14 14.31 -6.17
C PRO A 32 6.06 13.26 -5.85
N LEU A 33 5.19 13.53 -4.87
CA LEU A 33 4.09 12.64 -4.49
C LEU A 33 2.93 12.62 -5.49
N ASP A 34 2.80 13.66 -6.30
CA ASP A 34 1.70 13.81 -7.26
C ASP A 34 2.07 13.27 -8.65
N VAL A 35 3.35 12.94 -8.88
CA VAL A 35 3.84 12.47 -10.19
C VAL A 35 3.09 11.22 -10.64
N ASN A 36 2.89 10.25 -9.75
CA ASN A 36 2.24 8.99 -10.10
C ASN A 36 0.77 9.21 -10.50
N ILE A 37 0.03 9.92 -9.65
CA ILE A 37 -1.39 10.22 -9.88
C ILE A 37 -1.55 11.08 -11.14
N HIS A 38 -0.65 12.04 -11.34
CA HIS A 38 -0.63 12.80 -12.57
C HIS A 38 -0.43 11.91 -13.79
N LYS A 39 0.60 11.05 -13.81
CA LYS A 39 0.86 10.13 -14.93
C LYS A 39 -0.36 9.25 -15.24
N LYS A 40 -1.02 8.75 -14.21
CA LYS A 40 -2.15 7.81 -14.33
C LYS A 40 -3.45 8.47 -14.79
N TYR A 41 -3.74 9.68 -14.30
CA TYR A 41 -5.07 10.28 -14.42
C TYR A 41 -5.12 11.62 -15.16
N HIS A 42 -4.06 12.43 -15.08
CA HIS A 42 -4.09 13.81 -15.59
C HIS A 42 -3.16 14.04 -16.78
N CYS A 43 -2.23 13.13 -17.04
CA CYS A 43 -1.23 13.29 -18.07
C CYS A 43 -1.82 12.95 -19.44
N GLY A 44 -2.05 13.98 -20.27
CA GLY A 44 -2.55 13.80 -21.64
C GLY A 44 -3.98 13.28 -21.73
N LYS A 45 -4.74 13.28 -20.62
CA LYS A 45 -6.14 12.85 -20.58
C LYS A 45 -7.05 14.02 -20.23
N GLU A 46 -8.23 14.02 -20.84
CA GLU A 46 -9.32 14.90 -20.45
C GLU A 46 -9.72 14.58 -19.00
N LYS A 47 -10.17 15.60 -18.25
CA LYS A 47 -10.49 15.45 -16.82
C LYS A 47 -11.73 14.57 -16.67
N GLU A 48 -11.56 13.25 -16.68
CA GLU A 48 -12.58 12.34 -16.16
C GLU A 48 -13.00 12.84 -14.77
N LYS A 49 -14.30 12.83 -14.49
CA LYS A 49 -14.85 13.26 -13.20
C LYS A 49 -14.44 12.26 -12.12
N HIS A 50 -13.21 12.38 -11.64
CA HIS A 50 -12.74 11.60 -10.51
C HIS A 50 -13.54 11.97 -9.26
N LYS A 51 -13.78 11.00 -8.38
CA LYS A 51 -14.46 11.20 -7.09
C LYS A 51 -13.58 11.95 -6.07
N TRP A 52 -12.51 12.60 -6.52
CA TRP A 52 -11.53 13.34 -5.74
C TRP A 52 -10.82 14.39 -6.60
N ILE A 53 -10.20 15.39 -5.96
CA ILE A 53 -9.44 16.45 -6.62
C ILE A 53 -8.04 16.58 -6.00
N LEU A 54 -7.01 16.80 -6.83
CA LEU A 54 -5.68 17.17 -6.34
C LEU A 54 -5.69 18.58 -5.79
N GLY A 55 -5.24 18.73 -4.54
CA GLY A 55 -4.88 20.02 -3.97
C GLY A 55 -3.40 20.29 -4.16
N ASN A 56 -2.94 21.37 -3.53
CA ASN A 56 -1.52 21.71 -3.51
C ASN A 56 -0.77 20.85 -2.48
N ASN A 57 0.54 20.69 -2.70
CA ASN A 57 1.50 20.08 -1.77
C ASN A 57 1.28 18.58 -1.48
N GLY A 58 1.00 17.76 -2.50
CA GLY A 58 0.86 16.31 -2.28
C GLY A 58 -0.41 15.93 -1.51
N LYS A 59 -1.44 16.78 -1.54
CA LYS A 59 -2.72 16.55 -0.89
C LYS A 59 -3.82 16.37 -1.92
N ALA A 60 -4.82 15.58 -1.57
CA ALA A 60 -6.02 15.39 -2.37
C ALA A 60 -7.27 15.41 -1.48
N ARG A 61 -8.37 15.94 -2.02
CA ARG A 61 -9.65 16.03 -1.33
C ARG A 61 -10.64 15.05 -1.96
N CYS A 62 -11.22 14.18 -1.15
CA CYS A 62 -12.31 13.31 -1.57
C CYS A 62 -13.58 14.13 -1.80
N LEU A 63 -14.25 13.98 -2.94
CA LEU A 63 -15.47 14.74 -3.23
C LEU A 63 -16.70 14.20 -2.50
N LYS A 64 -16.69 12.92 -2.11
CA LYS A 64 -17.78 12.24 -1.39
C LYS A 64 -17.83 12.63 0.09
N CYS A 65 -16.72 12.48 0.82
CA CYS A 65 -16.66 12.79 2.26
C CYS A 65 -15.97 14.10 2.62
N LYS A 66 -15.50 14.88 1.63
CA LYS A 66 -14.75 16.15 1.78
C LYS A 66 -13.43 16.05 2.57
N ARG A 67 -13.00 14.85 2.99
CA ARG A 67 -11.75 14.64 3.72
C ARG A 67 -10.53 14.98 2.85
N LEU A 68 -9.61 15.73 3.43
CA LEU A 68 -8.30 16.03 2.85
C LEU A 68 -7.28 14.99 3.32
N MET A 69 -6.52 14.41 2.41
CA MET A 69 -5.52 13.38 2.69
C MET A 69 -4.32 13.47 1.76
N ASN A 70 -3.32 12.62 1.98
CA ASN A 70 -2.19 12.53 1.05
C ASN A 70 -2.70 12.05 -0.30
N SER A 71 -2.15 12.64 -1.37
CA SER A 71 -2.54 12.31 -2.72
C SER A 71 -2.33 10.82 -2.98
N THR A 72 -1.20 10.24 -2.58
CA THR A 72 -0.92 8.79 -2.74
C THR A 72 -2.01 7.86 -2.16
N SER A 73 -2.65 8.25 -1.06
CA SER A 73 -3.70 7.44 -0.42
C SER A 73 -5.12 7.70 -0.93
N ILE A 74 -5.34 8.72 -1.76
CA ILE A 74 -6.70 9.14 -2.14
C ILE A 74 -7.42 8.09 -2.96
N GLU A 75 -6.69 7.40 -3.84
CA GLU A 75 -7.25 6.36 -4.70
C GLU A 75 -7.75 5.20 -3.85
N PHE A 76 -6.90 4.73 -2.92
CA PHE A 76 -7.27 3.69 -1.96
C PHE A 76 -8.49 4.08 -1.13
N HIS A 77 -8.50 5.32 -0.61
CA HIS A 77 -9.62 5.82 0.18
C HIS A 77 -10.93 5.79 -0.61
N VAL A 78 -10.95 6.32 -1.82
CA VAL A 78 -12.18 6.40 -2.62
C VAL A 78 -12.67 5.02 -3.03
N LYS A 79 -11.75 4.11 -3.37
CA LYS A 79 -12.10 2.76 -3.81
C LYS A 79 -12.54 1.84 -2.68
N PHE A 80 -11.85 1.88 -1.53
CA PHE A 80 -11.97 0.85 -0.50
C PHE A 80 -12.45 1.34 0.87
N LEU A 81 -12.46 2.65 1.13
CA LEU A 81 -12.81 3.19 2.45
C LEU A 81 -14.06 4.10 2.43
N CYS A 82 -14.22 4.94 1.41
CA CYS A 82 -15.18 6.04 1.44
C CYS A 82 -16.62 5.58 1.18
N GLY A 83 -17.37 5.35 2.25
CA GLY A 83 -18.73 4.82 2.17
C GLY A 83 -18.76 3.40 1.62
N LYS A 84 -17.71 2.63 1.93
CA LYS A 84 -17.51 1.25 1.53
C LYS A 84 -17.51 0.35 2.76
N ILE A 85 -17.98 -0.87 2.60
CA ILE A 85 -17.86 -1.90 3.62
C ILE A 85 -16.42 -2.39 3.59
N VAL A 86 -15.70 -2.19 4.68
CA VAL A 86 -14.29 -2.57 4.79
C VAL A 86 -14.22 -4.06 5.14
N PRO A 87 -13.71 -4.92 4.24
CA PRO A 87 -13.54 -6.33 4.54
C PRO A 87 -12.43 -6.52 5.58
N SER A 88 -12.52 -7.61 6.35
CA SER A 88 -11.39 -8.05 7.16
C SER A 88 -10.34 -8.70 6.25
N MET A 89 -9.07 -8.59 6.60
CA MET A 89 -7.97 -9.05 5.76
C MET A 89 -7.05 -9.98 6.55
N GLN A 90 -6.73 -11.13 5.96
CA GLN A 90 -5.71 -12.03 6.46
C GLN A 90 -4.31 -11.43 6.21
N CYS A 91 -3.35 -11.65 7.10
CA CYS A 91 -1.95 -11.34 6.82
C CYS A 91 -1.42 -12.23 5.68
N PHE A 92 -0.61 -11.69 4.77
CA PHE A 92 0.04 -12.47 3.70
C PHE A 92 1.03 -13.52 4.21
N TYR A 93 1.42 -13.44 5.48
CA TYR A 93 2.53 -14.21 6.04
C TYR A 93 2.15 -15.01 7.28
N CYS A 94 0.89 -14.96 7.72
CA CYS A 94 0.41 -15.76 8.85
C CYS A 94 -1.13 -15.84 8.85
N PRO A 95 -1.73 -16.76 9.63
CA PRO A 95 -3.18 -16.92 9.65
C PRO A 95 -3.94 -15.81 10.39
N LYS A 96 -3.26 -14.77 10.91
CA LYS A 96 -3.94 -13.69 11.65
C LYS A 96 -4.78 -12.83 10.71
N ILE A 97 -5.99 -12.49 11.17
CA ILE A 97 -6.96 -11.66 10.46
C ILE A 97 -7.15 -10.37 11.23
N TRP A 98 -7.29 -9.26 10.51
CA TRP A 98 -7.53 -7.93 11.06
C TRP A 98 -8.76 -7.31 10.41
N SER A 99 -9.49 -6.49 11.15
CA SER A 99 -10.70 -5.81 10.67
C SER A 99 -10.44 -4.59 9.80
N ASP A 100 -9.19 -4.11 9.75
CA ASP A 100 -8.82 -2.94 8.97
C ASP A 100 -7.43 -3.07 8.31
N PHE A 101 -7.29 -2.38 7.18
CA PHE A 101 -6.06 -2.42 6.37
C PHE A 101 -4.85 -1.79 7.08
N LYS A 102 -5.05 -0.76 7.92
CA LYS A 102 -3.94 -0.08 8.61
C LYS A 102 -3.30 -1.00 9.63
N SER A 103 -4.12 -1.70 10.42
CA SER A 103 -3.67 -2.68 11.40
C SER A 103 -3.00 -3.87 10.73
N THR A 104 -3.53 -4.32 9.59
CA THR A 104 -2.92 -5.36 8.75
C THR A 104 -1.50 -4.99 8.29
N ILE A 105 -1.33 -3.81 7.68
CA ILE A 105 -0.02 -3.32 7.21
C ILE A 105 0.96 -3.16 8.40
N MET A 106 0.49 -2.59 9.51
CA MET A 106 1.32 -2.42 10.71
C MET A 106 1.77 -3.77 11.28
N HIS A 107 0.89 -4.77 11.27
CA HIS A 107 1.21 -6.13 11.68
C HIS A 107 2.29 -6.75 10.79
N MET A 108 2.16 -6.64 9.46
CA MET A 108 3.18 -7.11 8.52
C MET A 108 4.56 -6.48 8.80
N GLY A 109 4.59 -5.17 9.05
CA GLY A 109 5.83 -4.48 9.39
C GLY A 109 6.45 -4.99 10.70
N LYS A 110 5.66 -5.09 11.78
CA LYS A 110 6.17 -5.44 13.11
C LYS A 110 6.52 -6.92 13.28
N ALA A 111 5.60 -7.79 12.89
CA ALA A 111 5.68 -9.23 13.13
C ALA A 111 6.52 -9.95 12.07
N HIS A 112 6.50 -9.47 10.83
CA HIS A 112 7.17 -10.14 9.71
C HIS A 112 8.39 -9.36 9.20
N ASN A 113 8.61 -8.12 9.64
CA ASN A 113 9.62 -7.24 9.06
C ASN A 113 9.38 -7.09 7.54
N LYS A 114 8.12 -6.94 7.13
CA LYS A 114 7.74 -6.73 5.72
C LYS A 114 6.91 -5.46 5.60
N SER A 115 7.44 -4.49 4.87
CA SER A 115 6.74 -3.24 4.60
C SER A 115 5.79 -3.41 3.41
N HIS A 116 4.54 -3.03 3.63
CA HIS A 116 3.51 -2.94 2.59
C HIS A 116 2.88 -1.56 2.58
N TYR A 117 2.40 -1.16 1.41
CA TYR A 117 1.74 0.10 1.16
C TYR A 117 0.29 -0.16 0.72
N TYR A 118 -0.57 0.85 0.82
CA TYR A 118 -1.96 0.69 0.40
C TYR A 118 -2.08 0.33 -1.09
N GLU A 119 -1.17 0.89 -1.90
CA GLU A 119 -1.02 0.63 -3.32
C GLU A 119 -0.70 -0.84 -3.64
N ASP A 120 0.04 -1.53 -2.75
CA ASP A 120 0.29 -2.97 -2.89
C ASP A 120 -1.04 -3.75 -2.79
N LEU A 121 -1.87 -3.39 -1.81
CA LEU A 121 -3.15 -4.04 -1.56
C LEU A 121 -4.13 -3.83 -2.73
N MET A 122 -4.11 -2.67 -3.39
CA MET A 122 -5.04 -2.35 -4.48
C MET A 122 -4.98 -3.33 -5.65
N SER A 123 -3.86 -4.03 -5.82
CA SER A 123 -3.71 -5.02 -6.89
C SER A 123 -4.35 -6.37 -6.60
N ILE A 124 -4.73 -6.65 -5.34
CA ILE A 124 -5.22 -7.96 -4.89
C ILE A 124 -6.58 -7.91 -4.20
N LEU A 125 -7.03 -6.71 -3.78
CA LEU A 125 -8.32 -6.56 -3.11
C LEU A 125 -9.44 -6.66 -4.16
N PRO A 126 -10.51 -7.42 -3.88
CA PRO A 126 -11.71 -7.41 -4.71
C PRO A 126 -12.40 -6.04 -4.63
N GLU A 127 -13.29 -5.75 -5.58
CA GLU A 127 -14.04 -4.49 -5.57
C GLU A 127 -14.85 -4.31 -4.29
N ALA A 128 -14.73 -3.13 -3.67
CA ALA A 128 -15.40 -2.87 -2.39
C ALA A 128 -16.89 -2.57 -2.58
N LYS A 129 -17.72 -3.25 -1.80
CA LYS A 129 -19.18 -3.05 -1.74
C LYS A 129 -19.52 -1.70 -1.12
N ASP A 130 -20.48 -0.99 -1.71
CA ASP A 130 -20.99 0.27 -1.14
C ASP A 130 -21.88 -0.01 0.08
N ILE A 131 -21.77 0.82 1.12
CA ILE A 131 -22.66 0.70 2.29
C ILE A 131 -24.12 0.96 1.88
N ALA A 132 -24.33 1.86 0.92
CA ALA A 132 -25.66 2.24 0.45
C ALA A 132 -26.39 1.13 -0.32
N SER A 133 -25.69 0.10 -0.83
CA SER A 133 -26.32 -0.99 -1.58
C SER A 133 -26.82 -2.12 -0.68
N VAL A 134 -26.55 -2.09 0.63
CA VAL A 134 -27.01 -3.13 1.55
C VAL A 134 -28.41 -2.78 2.06
N PRO A 135 -29.42 -3.64 1.84
CA PRO A 135 -30.78 -3.41 2.30
C PRO A 135 -30.84 -3.15 3.81
N ARG A 136 -31.56 -2.11 4.21
CA ARG A 136 -31.73 -1.71 5.62
C ARG A 136 -32.39 -2.79 6.46
N SER A 137 -33.15 -3.70 5.86
CA SER A 137 -33.80 -4.83 6.53
C SER A 137 -32.82 -5.90 7.02
N THR A 138 -31.57 -5.91 6.54
CA THR A 138 -30.52 -6.83 7.02
C THR A 138 -29.64 -6.22 8.13
N SER A 139 -29.96 -5.01 8.60
CA SER A 139 -29.06 -4.21 9.46
C SER A 139 -28.96 -4.64 10.93
N GLN A 140 -29.66 -5.70 11.36
CA GLN A 140 -29.57 -6.21 12.73
C GLN A 140 -29.02 -7.65 12.83
N ALA A 141 -28.99 -8.42 11.75
CA ALA A 141 -28.39 -9.76 11.75
C ALA A 141 -26.93 -9.68 11.29
N SER A 142 -26.04 -9.30 12.22
CA SER A 142 -24.61 -9.66 12.31
C SER A 142 -23.89 -10.15 11.03
N SER A 143 -24.00 -9.43 9.91
CA SER A 143 -23.28 -9.80 8.70
C SER A 143 -21.80 -9.55 8.93
N LYS A 144 -21.13 -10.61 9.39
CA LYS A 144 -19.70 -10.62 9.67
C LYS A 144 -18.99 -10.11 8.42
N PRO A 145 -18.13 -9.08 8.53
CA PRO A 145 -17.46 -8.52 7.37
C PRO A 145 -16.74 -9.63 6.61
N GLU A 146 -16.85 -9.59 5.28
CA GLU A 146 -16.19 -10.53 4.39
C GLU A 146 -14.70 -10.60 4.72
N VAL A 147 -14.17 -11.81 4.87
CA VAL A 147 -12.76 -12.03 5.19
C VAL A 147 -12.04 -12.37 3.90
N ILE A 148 -11.15 -11.49 3.47
CA ILE A 148 -10.24 -11.74 2.35
C ILE A 148 -9.14 -12.65 2.87
N LYS A 149 -9.21 -13.91 2.46
CA LYS A 149 -8.16 -14.91 2.69
C LYS A 149 -7.18 -14.89 1.53
N HIS A 150 -5.91 -15.07 1.84
CA HIS A 150 -4.85 -15.14 0.83
C HIS A 150 -4.42 -16.61 0.67
N PRO A 151 -4.13 -17.06 -0.57
CA PRO A 151 -3.78 -18.45 -0.83
C PRO A 151 -2.43 -18.84 -0.20
N PHE A 152 -1.63 -17.85 0.20
CA PHE A 152 -0.33 -18.03 0.80
C PHE A 152 -0.44 -17.97 2.33
N ILE A 153 -0.55 -19.13 2.99
CA ILE A 153 -0.30 -19.23 4.43
C ILE A 153 1.14 -19.67 4.61
N TYR A 154 2.00 -18.69 4.87
CA TYR A 154 3.42 -18.94 5.07
C TYR A 154 3.66 -19.69 6.38
N GLN A 155 4.43 -20.79 6.31
CA GLN A 155 5.20 -21.26 7.45
C GLN A 155 6.53 -20.50 7.42
N PRO A 156 6.80 -19.60 8.36
CA PRO A 156 8.06 -18.90 8.37
C PRO A 156 9.24 -19.82 8.45
N PRO A 157 10.40 -19.42 7.88
CA PRO A 157 11.57 -20.25 7.91
C PRO A 157 11.85 -20.42 9.39
N ILE A 158 11.59 -21.63 9.89
CA ILE A 158 11.82 -21.93 11.29
C ILE A 158 13.31 -21.74 11.45
N LYS A 159 13.71 -20.59 12.00
CA LYS A 159 15.10 -20.38 12.37
C LYS A 159 15.40 -21.52 13.32
N LYS A 160 16.19 -22.49 12.87
CA LYS A 160 16.83 -23.48 13.75
C LYS A 160 17.85 -22.73 14.61
N ARG A 161 17.41 -21.79 15.44
CA ARG A 161 18.24 -21.27 16.53
C ARG A 161 18.31 -22.40 17.55
N ARG A 162 19.36 -23.22 17.44
CA ARG A 162 19.93 -23.91 18.58
C ARG A 162 20.49 -22.83 19.51
N VAL A 163 19.64 -22.31 20.39
CA VAL A 163 20.08 -21.52 21.54
C VAL A 163 19.52 -22.23 22.76
N SER A 164 20.39 -22.99 23.42
CA SER A 164 20.29 -23.47 24.80
C SER A 164 18.88 -23.88 25.29
N GLY A 165 18.50 -25.12 24.98
CA GLY A 165 17.68 -25.98 25.86
C GLY A 165 16.18 -25.67 26.06
N LYS A 166 15.66 -24.48 25.72
CA LYS A 166 14.23 -24.17 25.92
C LYS A 166 13.53 -23.95 24.58
N ARG A 167 12.66 -24.89 24.20
CA ARG A 167 11.75 -24.75 23.04
C ARG A 167 10.85 -23.52 23.28
N LYS A 168 11.10 -22.41 22.59
CA LYS A 168 10.12 -21.32 22.52
C LYS A 168 8.85 -21.86 21.84
N PRO A 169 7.64 -21.52 22.31
CA PRO A 169 6.40 -21.94 21.67
C PRO A 169 6.38 -21.43 20.22
N LEU A 170 5.88 -22.28 19.31
CA LEU A 170 5.82 -22.02 17.86
C LEU A 170 5.06 -20.71 17.51
N ASN A 171 4.24 -20.21 18.43
CA ASN A 171 3.49 -18.95 18.31
C ASN A 171 4.27 -17.70 18.77
N SER A 172 5.56 -17.82 19.10
CA SER A 172 6.38 -16.66 19.47
C SER A 172 6.53 -15.70 18.26
N PRO A 173 6.28 -14.39 18.43
CA PRO A 173 6.38 -13.42 17.34
C PRO A 173 7.77 -13.34 16.70
N ASP A 174 8.82 -13.80 17.40
CA ASP A 174 10.19 -13.87 16.87
C ASP A 174 10.37 -14.92 15.77
N CYS A 175 9.55 -15.97 15.76
CA CYS A 175 9.63 -17.06 14.78
C CYS A 175 9.07 -16.68 13.41
N LEU A 176 8.32 -15.58 13.31
CA LEU A 176 7.65 -15.16 12.07
C LEU A 176 8.40 -14.07 11.28
N ARG A 177 9.56 -13.62 11.76
CA ARG A 177 10.34 -12.53 11.16
C ARG A 177 11.24 -13.03 10.04
N PHE A 178 11.10 -12.39 8.87
CA PHE A 178 12.01 -12.57 7.76
C PHE A 178 13.37 -11.90 8.00
N PRO A 179 14.44 -12.33 7.32
CA PRO A 179 15.72 -11.63 7.29
C PRO A 179 15.56 -10.19 6.80
N THR A 180 16.28 -9.26 7.41
CA THR A 180 16.25 -7.82 7.10
C THR A 180 16.74 -7.48 5.68
N GLY A 181 17.52 -8.36 5.04
CA GLY A 181 18.03 -8.18 3.68
C GLY A 181 17.02 -8.49 2.56
N GLU A 182 15.88 -9.11 2.89
CA GLU A 182 14.93 -9.62 1.90
C GLU A 182 13.74 -8.67 1.66
N ASP A 183 13.89 -7.36 1.78
CA ASP A 183 12.76 -6.42 1.64
C ASP A 183 12.60 -5.82 0.24
N PHE A 184 13.36 -6.35 -0.72
CA PHE A 184 13.25 -5.94 -2.11
C PHE A 184 12.38 -6.89 -2.92
N TYR A 185 11.75 -6.33 -3.95
CA TYR A 185 11.06 -7.03 -5.04
C TYR A 185 11.87 -6.78 -6.31
N ALA A 186 12.05 -7.81 -7.14
CA ALA A 186 12.81 -7.72 -8.37
C ALA A 186 11.88 -7.73 -9.59
N CYS A 187 12.22 -6.97 -10.62
CA CYS A 187 11.57 -7.07 -11.91
C CYS A 187 11.88 -8.43 -12.55
N PHE A 188 10.85 -9.13 -13.02
CA PHE A 188 10.96 -10.42 -13.71
C PHE A 188 11.73 -10.37 -15.03
N TYR A 189 11.86 -9.17 -15.63
CA TYR A 189 12.39 -9.01 -16.98
C TYR A 189 13.77 -8.37 -17.05
N CYS A 190 14.14 -7.55 -16.05
CA CYS A 190 15.42 -6.84 -16.07
C CYS A 190 16.21 -6.90 -14.75
N GLY A 191 15.72 -7.61 -13.74
CA GLY A 191 16.41 -7.79 -12.46
C GLY A 191 16.49 -6.54 -11.56
N LYS A 192 15.99 -5.38 -12.01
CA LYS A 192 15.95 -4.15 -11.18
C LYS A 192 15.16 -4.40 -9.89
N ARG A 193 15.69 -3.89 -8.77
CA ARG A 193 15.15 -4.13 -7.42
C ARG A 193 14.49 -2.88 -6.85
N TYR A 194 13.34 -3.05 -6.20
CA TYR A 194 12.57 -2.00 -5.56
C TYR A 194 12.18 -2.40 -4.15
N LYS A 195 12.12 -1.44 -3.22
CA LYS A 195 11.72 -1.70 -1.83
C LYS A 195 10.20 -1.91 -1.66
N ALA A 196 9.40 -1.43 -2.61
CA ALA A 196 7.93 -1.51 -2.55
C ALA A 196 7.40 -2.35 -3.72
N GLY A 197 6.37 -3.16 -3.48
CA GLY A 197 5.80 -4.05 -4.48
C GLY A 197 5.23 -3.26 -5.66
N PHE A 198 4.39 -2.27 -5.36
CA PHE A 198 3.71 -1.43 -6.35
C PHE A 198 4.68 -0.71 -7.28
N LYS A 199 5.85 -0.30 -6.80
CA LYS A 199 6.90 0.31 -7.64
C LYS A 199 7.46 -0.68 -8.66
N THR A 200 7.57 -1.95 -8.27
CA THR A 200 7.99 -3.01 -9.18
C THR A 200 6.90 -3.26 -10.22
N LEU A 201 5.63 -3.31 -9.80
CA LEU A 201 4.50 -3.48 -10.70
C LEU A 201 4.37 -2.30 -11.70
N GLU A 202 4.50 -1.06 -11.22
CA GLU A 202 4.54 0.14 -12.08
C GLU A 202 5.69 0.08 -13.07
N HIS A 203 6.88 -0.34 -12.64
CA HIS A 203 8.01 -0.50 -13.54
C HIS A 203 7.78 -1.58 -14.61
N MET A 204 7.20 -2.73 -14.24
CA MET A 204 6.84 -3.79 -15.18
C MET A 204 5.83 -3.29 -16.22
N LEU A 205 4.85 -2.49 -15.79
CA LEU A 205 3.89 -1.90 -16.70
C LEU A 205 4.53 -0.83 -17.60
N ASP A 206 5.27 0.12 -17.02
CA ASP A 206 5.81 1.27 -17.75
C ASP A 206 6.94 0.91 -18.73
N ILE A 207 7.84 -0.01 -18.36
CA ILE A 207 9.04 -0.33 -19.14
C ILE A 207 8.87 -1.58 -19.99
N HIS A 208 8.11 -2.56 -19.49
CA HIS A 208 7.94 -3.85 -20.17
C HIS A 208 6.54 -4.03 -20.77
N ASN A 209 5.60 -3.12 -20.50
CA ASN A 209 4.19 -3.25 -20.89
C ASN A 209 3.57 -4.59 -20.46
N LYS A 210 3.96 -5.06 -19.26
CA LYS A 210 3.47 -6.31 -18.67
C LYS A 210 2.77 -6.00 -17.35
N GLN A 211 1.49 -6.31 -17.28
CA GLN A 211 0.69 -6.18 -16.06
C GLN A 211 0.88 -7.41 -15.18
N HIS A 212 1.16 -7.17 -13.90
CA HIS A 212 1.31 -8.18 -12.85
C HIS A 212 0.57 -7.73 -11.60
N HIS A 213 0.31 -8.65 -10.69
CA HIS A 213 -0.29 -8.40 -9.38
C HIS A 213 0.71 -8.66 -8.25
N LEU A 214 0.42 -8.15 -7.05
CA LEU A 214 1.30 -8.37 -5.89
C LEU A 214 1.50 -9.86 -5.58
N TYR A 215 0.51 -10.72 -5.87
CA TYR A 215 0.65 -12.16 -5.67
C TYR A 215 1.79 -12.76 -6.50
N ASP A 216 2.00 -12.32 -7.74
CA ASP A 216 3.09 -12.80 -8.59
C ASP A 216 4.45 -12.46 -7.95
N LEU A 217 4.58 -11.24 -7.43
CA LEU A 217 5.79 -10.78 -6.74
C LEU A 217 6.03 -11.56 -5.43
N LEU A 218 4.97 -11.80 -4.66
CA LEU A 218 5.05 -12.56 -3.41
C LEU A 218 5.42 -14.02 -3.70
N GLN A 219 4.80 -14.65 -4.70
CA GLN A 219 5.07 -16.03 -5.08
C GLN A 219 6.49 -16.23 -5.60
N SER A 220 6.96 -15.35 -6.49
CA SER A 220 8.34 -15.38 -7.01
C SER A 220 9.37 -15.30 -5.89
N LYS A 221 9.13 -14.41 -4.92
CA LYS A 221 9.99 -14.24 -3.75
C LYS A 221 10.01 -15.49 -2.87
N MET A 222 8.86 -16.15 -2.72
CA MET A 222 8.76 -17.38 -1.94
C MET A 222 9.52 -18.54 -2.59
N GLN A 223 9.47 -18.67 -3.92
CA GLN A 223 10.20 -19.72 -4.65
C GLN A 223 11.72 -19.50 -4.65
N GLY A 224 12.17 -18.24 -4.62
CA GLY A 224 13.59 -17.90 -4.58
C GLY A 224 14.31 -18.25 -3.28
N SER A 225 13.61 -18.36 -2.15
CA SER A 225 14.20 -18.67 -0.83
C SER A 225 14.41 -20.16 -0.56
N SER A 226 14.01 -21.06 -1.48
CA SER A 226 14.12 -22.52 -1.33
C SER A 226 15.31 -23.15 -2.06
N LYS A 227 16.15 -22.34 -2.71
CA LYS A 227 17.41 -22.78 -3.35
C LYS A 227 18.59 -22.40 -2.47
#